data_AF-A0A843IX45-F1
#
_entry.id   AF-A0A843IX45-F1
#
_cell.length_a   1.000
_cell.length_b   1.000
_cell.length_c   1.000
_cell.angle_alpha   90.00
_cell.angle_beta   90.00
_cell.angle_gamma   90.00
#
_symmetry.space_group_name_H-M   'P 1'
#
loop_
_entity.id
_entity.type
_entity.pdbx_description
1 polymer ?
#
loop_
_entity_poly.entity_id
_entity_poly.type
_entity_poly.pdbx_seq_one_letter_code
_entity_poly.pdbx_strand_id
1 'polypeptide(L)'
;MKELIFKDDFDVEEVTDKINSVMSKWSVQLLDINGPNWIVYNYEMEVKYLFQFQVNFYDLETRIKLEDLKLNVIHHIESLKDETTYRDNLTNAVFF
;
A
#
# COMPACT_ATOMS: atom_id res chain seq x y z
N MET A 1 -9.74 9.61 -9.16
CA MET A 1 -9.13 9.04 -7.94
C MET A 1 -10.18 8.15 -7.28
N LYS A 2 -9.80 6.95 -6.83
CA LYS A 2 -10.62 6.07 -5.99
C LYS A 2 -9.97 5.93 -4.62
N GLU A 3 -10.78 6.00 -3.57
CA GLU A 3 -10.32 5.92 -2.18
C GLU A 3 -10.89 4.67 -1.51
N LEU A 4 -10.04 3.96 -0.77
CA LEU A 4 -10.35 2.75 -0.02
C LEU A 4 -9.87 2.93 1.41
N ILE A 5 -10.78 2.78 2.37
CA ILE A 5 -10.50 3.00 3.79
C ILE A 5 -10.57 1.66 4.52
N PHE A 6 -9.52 1.32 5.26
CA PHE A 6 -9.40 0.12 6.08
C PHE A 6 -9.26 0.51 7.54
N LYS A 7 -9.88 -0.27 8.44
CA LYS A 7 -9.81 -0.08 9.89
C LYS A 7 -8.88 -1.12 10.51
N ASP A 8 -8.60 -1.01 11.82
CA ASP A 8 -7.71 -1.90 12.59
C ASP A 8 -7.93 -3.41 12.41
N ASP A 9 -9.16 -3.83 12.11
CA ASP A 9 -9.56 -5.22 11.93
C ASP A 9 -9.39 -5.75 10.49
N PHE A 10 -8.65 -5.03 9.64
CA PHE A 10 -8.45 -5.46 8.25
C PHE A 10 -7.76 -6.82 8.15
N ASP A 11 -8.24 -7.63 7.21
CA ASP A 11 -7.62 -8.90 6.85
C ASP A 11 -6.45 -8.66 5.89
N VAL A 12 -5.26 -9.12 6.27
CA VAL A 12 -4.02 -8.87 5.52
C VAL A 12 -4.07 -9.52 4.14
N GLU A 13 -4.60 -10.74 4.02
CA GLU A 13 -4.66 -11.47 2.75
C GLU A 13 -5.66 -10.80 1.81
N GLU A 14 -6.85 -10.45 2.30
CA GLU A 14 -7.88 -9.79 1.50
C GLU A 14 -7.40 -8.42 0.97
N VAL A 15 -6.73 -7.64 1.82
CA VAL A 15 -6.21 -6.33 1.42
C VAL A 15 -5.02 -6.50 0.47
N THR A 16 -4.16 -7.50 0.68
CA THR A 16 -3.05 -7.84 -0.23
C THR A 16 -3.59 -8.12 -1.63
N ASP A 17 -4.58 -9.00 -1.76
CA ASP A 17 -5.16 -9.36 -3.05
C ASP A 17 -5.79 -8.16 -3.76
N LYS A 18 -6.46 -7.29 -3.01
CA LYS A 18 -7.04 -6.04 -3.55
C LYS A 18 -5.96 -5.10 -4.08
N ILE A 19 -4.90 -4.87 -3.31
CA ILE A 19 -3.80 -3.99 -3.72
C ILE A 19 -3.08 -4.59 -4.92
N ASN A 20 -2.75 -5.88 -4.90
CA ASN A 20 -2.09 -6.58 -6.00
C ASN A 20 -2.93 -6.53 -7.29
N SER A 21 -4.24 -6.71 -7.19
CA SER A 21 -5.16 -6.55 -8.34
C SER A 21 -5.14 -5.13 -8.92
N VAL A 22 -4.96 -4.10 -8.09
CA VAL A 22 -4.79 -2.72 -8.54
C VAL A 22 -3.42 -2.52 -9.18
N MET A 23 -2.36 -3.00 -8.55
CA MET A 23 -0.98 -2.85 -9.02
C MET A 23 -0.71 -3.58 -10.34
N SER A 24 -1.38 -4.70 -10.59
CA SER A 24 -1.28 -5.44 -11.87
C SER A 24 -1.97 -4.75 -13.05
N LYS A 25 -2.57 -3.57 -12.86
CA LYS A 25 -3.20 -2.82 -13.96
C LYS A 25 -2.13 -2.00 -14.68
N TRP A 26 -2.06 -2.13 -16.01
CA TRP A 26 -1.11 -1.40 -16.87
C TRP A 26 -1.06 0.11 -16.57
N SER A 27 -2.16 0.74 -16.15
CA SER A 27 -2.17 2.17 -15.84
C SER A 27 -1.42 2.58 -14.57
N VAL A 28 -0.79 1.65 -13.84
CA VAL A 28 -0.13 1.91 -12.56
C VAL A 28 1.39 1.88 -12.76
N GLN A 29 2.09 2.83 -12.14
CA GLN A 29 3.54 2.99 -12.25
C GLN A 29 4.25 3.04 -10.89
N LEU A 30 3.60 3.61 -9.87
CA LEU A 30 4.25 3.83 -8.58
C LEU A 30 3.25 3.62 -7.43
N LEU A 31 3.67 2.86 -6.43
CA LEU A 31 3.06 2.83 -5.10
C LEU A 31 3.90 3.64 -4.11
N ASP A 32 3.34 4.70 -3.54
CA ASP A 32 3.98 5.52 -2.52
C ASP A 32 3.37 5.22 -1.15
N ILE A 33 4.14 4.58 -0.28
CA ILE A 33 3.75 4.15 1.05
C ILE A 33 4.15 5.24 2.04
N ASN A 34 3.20 6.08 2.45
CA ASN A 34 3.43 7.19 3.38
C ASN A 34 2.62 6.98 4.67
N GLY A 35 3.19 6.19 5.59
CA GLY A 35 2.52 5.82 6.83
C GLY A 35 1.18 5.12 6.58
N PRO A 36 0.06 5.65 7.10
CA PRO A 36 -1.27 5.09 6.87
C PRO A 36 -1.83 5.34 5.46
N ASN A 37 -1.18 6.16 4.63
CA ASN A 37 -1.70 6.54 3.33
C ASN A 37 -0.82 5.96 2.23
N TRP A 38 -1.35 5.01 1.47
CA TRP A 38 -0.65 4.40 0.35
C TRP A 38 -1.28 4.87 -0.95
N ILE A 39 -0.47 5.52 -1.79
CA ILE A 39 -0.95 6.27 -2.95
C ILE A 39 -0.45 5.59 -4.22
N VAL A 40 -1.34 5.35 -5.17
CA VAL A 40 -1.01 4.75 -6.46
C VAL A 40 -1.05 5.80 -7.55
N TYR A 41 0.07 5.92 -8.28
CA TYR A 41 0.23 6.84 -9.40
C TYR A 41 0.28 6.08 -10.73
N ASN A 42 -0.18 6.73 -11.81
CA ASN A 42 0.09 6.30 -13.18
C ASN A 42 1.41 6.89 -13.71
N TYR A 43 1.74 6.58 -14.97
CA TYR A 43 2.90 7.13 -15.69
C TYR A 43 2.95 8.66 -15.77
N GLU A 44 1.81 9.33 -15.68
CA GLU A 44 1.70 10.80 -15.71
C GLU A 44 1.79 11.42 -14.31
N MET A 45 2.10 10.61 -13.27
CA MET A 45 2.13 11.01 -11.87
C MET A 45 0.77 11.52 -11.35
N GLU A 46 -0.33 11.07 -11.93
CA GLU A 46 -1.68 11.31 -11.44
C GLU A 46 -2.10 10.25 -10.42
N VAL A 47 -2.74 10.68 -9.33
CA VAL A 47 -3.28 9.76 -8.32
C VAL A 47 -4.47 8.99 -8.86
N LYS A 48 -4.31 7.66 -9.00
CA LYS A 48 -5.39 6.76 -9.40
C LYS A 48 -6.09 6.16 -8.19
N TYR A 49 -5.34 5.72 -7.18
CA TYR A 49 -5.89 5.12 -5.96
C TYR A 49 -5.24 5.68 -4.69
N LEU A 50 -6.02 5.73 -3.62
CA LEU A 50 -5.58 6.00 -2.26
C LEU A 50 -6.10 4.87 -1.36
N PHE A 51 -5.19 4.17 -0.68
CA PHE A 51 -5.52 3.23 0.39
C PHE A 51 -5.18 3.91 1.71
N GLN A 52 -6.19 4.10 2.56
CA GLN A 52 -6.05 4.74 3.86
C GLN A 52 -6.29 3.73 4.97
N PHE A 53 -5.29 3.56 5.83
CA PHE A 53 -5.34 2.70 7.01
C PHE A 53 -5.65 3.58 8.23
N GLN A 54 -6.90 3.57 8.67
CA GLN A 54 -7.33 4.20 9.92
C GLN A 54 -6.98 3.28 11.07
N VAL A 55 -5.70 3.26 11.40
CA VAL A 55 -5.16 2.30 12.36
C VAL A 55 -4.40 2.91 13.52
N ASN A 56 -4.39 2.20 14.65
CA ASN A 56 -3.61 2.57 15.81
C ASN A 56 -2.17 2.05 15.72
N PHE A 57 -1.23 2.93 15.36
CA PHE A 57 0.20 2.58 15.29
C PHE A 57 0.85 2.27 16.65
N TYR A 58 0.19 2.54 17.78
CA TYR A 58 0.69 2.09 19.09
C TYR A 58 0.39 0.61 19.34
N ASP A 59 -0.59 0.04 18.64
CA ASP A 59 -0.88 -1.38 18.74
C ASP A 59 0.20 -2.20 18.02
N LEU A 60 0.73 -3.21 18.72
CA LEU A 60 1.78 -4.07 18.18
C LEU A 60 1.22 -4.97 17.08
N GLU A 61 0.04 -5.54 17.28
CA GLU A 61 -0.57 -6.44 16.30
C GLU A 61 -0.83 -5.72 14.98
N THR A 62 -1.41 -4.52 15.05
CA THR A 62 -1.72 -3.72 13.87
C THR A 62 -0.47 -3.27 13.11
N ARG A 63 0.62 -2.93 13.81
CA ARG A 63 1.92 -2.65 13.17
C ARG A 63 2.46 -3.88 12.44
N ILE A 64 2.39 -5.05 13.06
CA ILE A 64 2.83 -6.30 12.44
C ILE A 64 2.00 -6.57 11.17
N LYS A 65 0.67 -6.39 11.23
CA LYS A 65 -0.21 -6.54 10.05
C LYS A 65 0.16 -5.59 8.90
N LEU A 66 0.47 -4.33 9.20
CA LEU A 66 0.87 -3.36 8.17
C LEU A 66 2.24 -3.70 7.56
N GLU A 67 3.20 -4.15 8.37
CA GLU A 67 4.51 -4.59 7.88
C GLU A 67 4.37 -5.84 6.99
N ASP A 68 3.54 -6.81 7.38
CA ASP A 68 3.27 -8.02 6.59
C ASP A 68 2.58 -7.68 5.26
N LEU A 69 1.54 -6.84 5.31
CA LEU A 69 0.88 -6.31 4.11
C LEU A 69 1.87 -5.62 3.18
N LYS A 70 2.77 -4.80 3.72
CA LYS A 70 3.79 -4.09 2.94
C LYS A 70 4.71 -5.09 2.23
N LEU A 71 5.22 -6.08 2.95
CA LEU A 71 6.11 -7.10 2.38
C LEU A 71 5.43 -7.86 1.24
N ASN A 72 4.16 -8.26 1.43
CA ASN A 72 3.40 -8.96 0.40
C ASN A 72 3.22 -8.12 -0.88
N VAL A 73 2.90 -6.84 -0.72
CA VAL A 73 2.69 -5.93 -1.84
C VAL A 73 4.01 -5.61 -2.56
N ILE A 74 5.11 -5.40 -1.82
CA ILE A 74 6.44 -5.17 -2.40
C ILE A 74 6.87 -6.38 -3.23
N HIS A 75 6.76 -7.60 -2.67
CA HIS A 75 7.10 -8.81 -3.40
C HIS A 75 6.25 -8.98 -4.67
N HIS A 76 4.97 -8.60 -4.63
CA HIS A 76 4.14 -8.60 -5.84
C HIS A 76 4.67 -7.63 -6.88
N ILE A 77 4.97 -6.38 -6.51
CA ILE A 77 5.53 -5.37 -7.42
C ILE A 77 6.86 -5.85 -8.01
N GLU A 78 7.75 -6.41 -7.21
CA GLU A 78 9.03 -6.96 -7.68
C GLU A 78 8.86 -8.17 -8.64
N SER A 79 7.71 -8.86 -8.55
CA SER A 79 7.36 -9.94 -9.49
C SER A 79 6.77 -9.43 -10.81
N LEU A 80 6.26 -8.20 -10.84
CA LEU A 80 5.80 -7.56 -12.07
C LEU A 80 7.02 -7.29 -12.94
N LYS A 81 7.08 -7.91 -14.12
CA LYS A 81 8.19 -7.75 -15.08
C LYS A 81 8.06 -6.45 -15.90
N ASP A 82 7.60 -5.38 -15.26
CA ASP A 82 7.35 -4.08 -15.88
C ASP A 82 8.08 -2.95 -15.12
N GLU A 83 7.75 -1.70 -15.44
CA GLU A 83 8.39 -0.52 -14.83
C GLU A 83 7.74 -0.11 -13.49
N THR A 84 6.77 -0.87 -12.99
CA THR A 84 6.09 -0.57 -11.73
C THR A 84 7.08 -0.60 -10.58
N THR A 85 7.00 0.40 -9.70
CA THR A 85 7.91 0.51 -8.56
C THR A 85 7.20 0.98 -7.29
N TYR A 86 7.95 1.06 -6.19
CA TYR A 86 7.44 1.50 -4.90
C TYR A 86 8.38 2.49 -4.20
N ARG A 87 7.83 3.31 -3.31
CA ARG A 87 8.56 4.14 -2.35
C ARG A 87 8.07 3.79 -0.95
N ASP A 88 8.97 3.36 -0.08
CA ASP A 88 8.65 3.02 1.30
C ASP A 88 9.06 4.15 2.26
N ASN A 89 8.05 4.81 2.84
CA ASN A 89 8.19 5.75 3.95
C ASN A 89 7.34 5.31 5.17
N LEU A 90 7.02 4.01 5.29
CA LEU A 90 6.16 3.50 6.38
C LEU A 90 6.77 3.80 7.76
N THR A 91 8.08 3.60 7.91
CA THR A 91 8.81 3.83 9.16
C THR A 91 8.88 5.29 9.57
N ASN A 92 8.78 6.24 8.63
CA ASN A 92 8.79 7.67 8.99
C ASN A 92 7.50 8.12 9.71
N ALA A 93 6.40 7.39 9.57
CA ALA A 93 5.13 7.71 10.26
C ALA A 93 4.99 7.07 11.65
N VAL A 94 5.86 6.12 12.01
CA VAL A 94 5.84 5.45 13.32
C VAL A 94 6.57 6.27 14.41
N PHE A 95 7.32 7.31 14.02
CA PHE A 95 8.19 8.07 14.91
C PHE A 95 7.88 9.58 15.04
N PHE A 96 6.77 10.07 14.48
CA PHE A 96 6.34 11.47 14.64
C PHE A 96 4.89 11.58 15.12
#